data_AF-A0AB74EYX4-F1
#
_entry.id   AF-A0AB74EYX4-F1
#
_cell.length_a   1.000
_cell.length_b   1.000
_cell.length_c   1.000
_cell.angle_alpha   90.00
_cell.angle_beta   90.00
_cell.angle_gamma   90.00
#
_symmetry.space_group_name_H-M   'P 1'
#
loop_
_entity.id
_entity.type
_entity.pdbx_description
1 polymer ?
#
loop_
_entity_poly.entity_id
_entity_poly.type
_entity_poly.pdbx_seq_one_letter_code
_entity_poly.pdbx_strand_id
1 'polypeptide(L)'
;MAEQYHGFWDGGALYGQAEFNRYFDRIYESGVGVRADGSMEYEVKKASATTLTVAGDSFAIIKGFYRYTPADMTITVPAGNRKDRVVIKMDKTRRTVYEPQLKQGTTSTPPALQRDNNVWEISLAQITVNASGIVSVTNERTDKNLCGAIRPKNLSEFNDWMEGLKQLANTLLNDIQVRFDTWFEGAQGRTPREIFVQDANTEPENPSEGALWIALNPD
;
A
#
# COMPACT_ATOMS: atom_id res chain seq x y z
N MET A 1 -13.17 -20.65 -34.80
CA MET A 1 -13.20 -19.17 -34.91
C MET A 1 -13.32 -18.61 -33.50
N ALA A 2 -12.59 -17.56 -33.15
CA ALA A 2 -12.79 -16.89 -31.87
C ALA A 2 -14.11 -16.11 -31.96
N GLU A 3 -15.12 -16.53 -31.21
CA GLU A 3 -16.41 -15.85 -31.24
C GLU A 3 -16.30 -14.46 -30.60
N GLN A 4 -16.71 -13.45 -31.37
CA GLN A 4 -16.84 -12.08 -30.92
C GLN A 4 -18.25 -11.89 -30.38
N TYR A 5 -18.37 -11.46 -29.13
CA TYR A 5 -19.65 -11.27 -28.45
C TYR A 5 -19.69 -9.89 -27.78
N HIS A 6 -20.87 -9.28 -27.76
CA HIS A 6 -21.19 -8.04 -27.04
C HIS A 6 -22.21 -8.35 -25.94
N GLY A 7 -22.16 -7.67 -24.79
CA GLY A 7 -22.89 -8.06 -23.58
C GLY A 7 -23.98 -7.08 -23.10
N PHE A 8 -24.88 -7.61 -22.26
CA PHE A 8 -25.94 -6.96 -21.46
C PHE A 8 -27.09 -6.27 -22.21
N TRP A 9 -27.63 -6.90 -23.26
CA TRP A 9 -28.93 -6.52 -23.84
C TRP A 9 -30.07 -7.44 -23.36
N ASP A 10 -31.27 -6.87 -23.35
CA ASP A 10 -32.60 -7.28 -22.85
C ASP A 10 -33.07 -8.75 -23.00
N GLY A 11 -32.31 -9.70 -22.46
CA GLY A 11 -32.83 -11.01 -22.05
C GLY A 11 -32.95 -12.07 -23.16
N GLY A 12 -32.58 -11.75 -24.41
CA GLY A 12 -32.49 -12.73 -25.50
C GLY A 12 -31.21 -13.61 -25.45
N ALA A 13 -30.16 -13.15 -24.76
CA ALA A 13 -28.87 -13.83 -24.66
C ALA A 13 -28.65 -14.42 -23.26
N LEU A 14 -28.32 -15.71 -23.19
CA LEU A 14 -27.85 -16.38 -21.97
C LEU A 14 -26.35 -16.12 -21.82
N TYR A 15 -25.94 -15.51 -20.71
CA TYR A 15 -24.52 -15.32 -20.37
C TYR A 15 -24.08 -16.41 -19.42
N GLY A 16 -23.02 -17.12 -19.77
CA GLY A 16 -22.42 -18.12 -18.92
C GLY A 16 -21.44 -17.52 -17.91
N GLN A 17 -20.94 -18.42 -17.06
CA GLN A 17 -19.87 -18.12 -16.10
C GLN A 17 -18.62 -17.52 -16.76
N ALA A 18 -18.33 -17.85 -18.02
CA ALA A 18 -17.13 -17.41 -18.72
C ALA A 18 -17.22 -15.94 -19.14
N GLU A 19 -18.37 -15.51 -19.66
CA GLU A 19 -18.61 -14.13 -20.08
C GLU A 19 -18.59 -13.18 -18.89
N PHE A 20 -19.28 -13.54 -17.81
CA PHE A 20 -19.32 -12.74 -16.58
C PHE A 20 -17.92 -12.66 -15.95
N ASN A 21 -17.23 -13.79 -15.81
CA ASN A 21 -15.88 -13.81 -15.25
C ASN A 21 -14.89 -12.97 -16.08
N ARG A 22 -14.97 -13.05 -17.41
CA ARG A 22 -14.14 -12.23 -18.31
C ARG A 22 -14.41 -10.74 -18.10
N TYR A 23 -15.66 -10.36 -17.88
CA TYR A 23 -16.03 -8.98 -17.60
C TYR A 23 -15.41 -8.49 -16.27
N PHE A 24 -15.59 -9.22 -15.17
CA PHE A 24 -15.01 -8.84 -13.87
C PHE A 24 -13.49 -8.87 -13.85
N ASP A 25 -12.85 -9.89 -14.44
CA ASP A 25 -11.40 -9.93 -14.54
C ASP A 25 -10.86 -8.82 -15.45
N ARG A 26 -11.63 -8.28 -16.40
CA ARG A 26 -11.16 -7.15 -17.20
C ARG A 26 -11.18 -5.84 -16.41
N ILE A 27 -12.12 -5.70 -15.48
CA ILE A 27 -12.36 -4.44 -14.75
C ILE A 27 -11.65 -4.41 -13.41
N TYR A 28 -11.51 -5.52 -12.68
CA TYR A 28 -10.98 -5.54 -11.32
C TYR A 28 -9.74 -6.41 -11.16
N GLU A 29 -8.76 -5.89 -10.43
CA GLU A 29 -7.65 -6.68 -9.90
C GLU A 29 -8.15 -7.66 -8.83
N SER A 30 -7.41 -8.76 -8.67
CA SER A 30 -7.70 -9.70 -7.59
C SER A 30 -7.38 -9.08 -6.23
N GLY A 31 -8.19 -9.38 -5.22
CA GLY A 31 -8.05 -8.85 -3.87
C GLY A 31 -9.28 -9.09 -3.00
N VAL A 32 -9.26 -8.47 -1.83
CA VAL A 32 -10.39 -8.48 -0.87
C VAL A 32 -11.11 -7.14 -0.85
N GLY A 33 -12.36 -7.14 -0.37
CA GLY A 33 -13.18 -5.95 -0.19
C GLY A 33 -12.58 -4.98 0.82
N VAL A 34 -13.02 -3.74 0.73
CA VAL A 34 -12.69 -2.65 1.65
C VAL A 34 -14.00 -2.08 2.16
N ARG A 35 -14.13 -2.01 3.48
CA ARG A 35 -15.32 -1.48 4.14
C ARG A 35 -15.36 0.04 4.03
N ALA A 36 -16.53 0.62 4.35
CA ALA A 36 -16.73 2.07 4.30
C ALA A 36 -15.79 2.86 5.23
N ASP A 37 -15.29 2.24 6.31
CA ASP A 37 -14.32 2.81 7.23
C ASP A 37 -12.85 2.71 6.73
N GLY A 38 -12.63 2.18 5.53
CA GLY A 38 -11.31 1.96 4.94
C GLY A 38 -10.60 0.69 5.42
N SER A 39 -11.18 -0.07 6.34
CA SER A 39 -10.62 -1.35 6.77
C SER A 39 -10.79 -2.40 5.67
N MET A 40 -9.75 -3.23 5.48
CA MET A 40 -9.86 -4.36 4.55
C MET A 40 -10.68 -5.49 5.17
N GLU A 41 -11.42 -6.22 4.34
CA GLU A 41 -12.17 -7.42 4.70
C GLU A 41 -11.26 -8.65 4.84
N TYR A 42 -11.80 -9.80 5.28
CA TYR A 42 -11.05 -11.02 5.56
C TYR A 42 -9.90 -10.82 6.56
N GLU A 43 -10.13 -10.06 7.63
CA GLU A 43 -9.14 -9.88 8.68
C GLU A 43 -8.83 -11.20 9.39
N VAL A 44 -7.54 -11.53 9.52
CA VAL A 44 -7.07 -12.73 10.22
C VAL A 44 -6.53 -12.34 11.58
N LYS A 45 -7.11 -12.88 12.65
CA LYS A 45 -6.67 -12.67 14.04
C LYS A 45 -6.30 -13.98 14.70
N LYS A 46 -5.33 -13.91 15.61
CA LYS A 46 -5.06 -15.02 16.55
C LYS A 46 -6.19 -15.07 17.57
N ALA A 47 -6.89 -16.20 17.63
CA ALA A 47 -7.94 -16.45 18.62
C ALA A 47 -7.40 -17.21 19.84
N SER A 48 -6.50 -18.18 19.61
CA SER A 48 -5.85 -18.94 20.67
C SER A 48 -4.41 -19.33 20.28
N ALA A 49 -3.76 -20.18 21.08
CA ALA A 49 -2.46 -20.75 20.72
C ALA A 49 -2.49 -21.59 19.43
N THR A 50 -3.64 -22.19 19.09
CA THR A 50 -3.76 -23.13 17.96
C THR A 50 -4.86 -22.77 16.98
N THR A 51 -5.54 -21.63 17.15
CA THR A 51 -6.64 -21.21 16.26
C THR A 51 -6.53 -19.76 15.83
N LEU A 52 -6.90 -19.52 14.57
CA LEU A 52 -7.10 -18.22 13.96
C LEU A 52 -8.58 -18.00 13.69
N THR A 53 -9.03 -16.75 13.79
CA THR A 53 -10.32 -16.30 13.26
C THR A 53 -10.10 -15.51 11.99
N VAL A 54 -10.85 -15.83 10.94
CA VAL A 54 -10.97 -15.00 9.73
C VAL A 54 -12.34 -14.34 9.76
N ALA A 55 -12.37 -13.01 9.68
CA ALA A 55 -13.61 -12.25 9.73
C ALA A 55 -14.56 -12.65 8.59
N GLY A 56 -15.82 -12.87 8.95
CA GLY A 56 -16.96 -13.02 8.05
C GLY A 56 -17.39 -11.69 7.46
N ASP A 57 -18.60 -11.68 6.91
CA ASP A 57 -19.14 -10.59 6.08
C ASP A 57 -18.04 -9.96 5.21
N SER A 58 -17.41 -10.84 4.42
CA SER A 58 -16.20 -10.53 3.67
C SER A 58 -16.27 -11.07 2.25
N PHE A 59 -15.78 -10.28 1.31
CA PHE A 59 -15.88 -10.47 -0.12
C PHE A 59 -14.50 -10.41 -0.78
N ALA A 60 -14.26 -11.31 -1.72
CA ALA A 60 -13.00 -11.38 -2.46
C ALA A 60 -13.31 -11.61 -3.94
N ILE A 61 -12.49 -11.02 -4.82
CA ILE A 61 -12.48 -11.32 -6.25
C ILE A 61 -11.10 -11.88 -6.59
N ILE A 62 -11.07 -13.00 -7.28
CA ILE A 62 -9.85 -13.65 -7.74
C ILE A 62 -10.02 -14.01 -9.21
N LYS A 63 -9.31 -13.28 -10.08
CA LYS A 63 -9.35 -13.42 -11.54
C LYS A 63 -10.79 -13.42 -12.10
N GLY A 64 -11.61 -12.52 -11.57
CA GLY A 64 -13.02 -12.31 -11.92
C GLY A 64 -14.03 -13.18 -11.14
N PHE A 65 -13.58 -14.23 -10.46
CA PHE A 65 -14.44 -15.11 -9.67
C PHE A 65 -14.54 -14.59 -8.24
N TYR A 66 -15.74 -14.56 -7.67
CA TYR A 66 -15.94 -14.02 -6.34
C TYR A 66 -16.11 -15.10 -5.27
N ARG A 67 -15.81 -14.72 -4.03
CA ARG A 67 -16.16 -15.46 -2.81
C ARG A 67 -16.71 -14.49 -1.78
N TYR A 68 -17.97 -14.69 -1.42
CA TYR A 68 -18.56 -14.10 -0.22
C TYR A 68 -18.52 -15.13 0.92
N THR A 69 -18.06 -14.70 2.08
CA THR A 69 -18.01 -15.49 3.32
C THR A 69 -18.88 -14.77 4.36
N PRO A 70 -20.08 -15.29 4.66
CA PRO A 70 -21.07 -14.56 5.46
C PRO A 70 -20.77 -14.54 6.96
N ALA A 71 -20.04 -15.54 7.49
CA ALA A 71 -19.79 -15.70 8.91
C ALA A 71 -18.30 -15.87 9.21
N ASP A 72 -17.90 -15.56 10.44
CA ASP A 72 -16.54 -15.75 10.91
C ASP A 72 -16.12 -17.22 10.78
N MET A 73 -14.88 -17.41 10.34
CA MET A 73 -14.30 -18.74 10.15
C MET A 73 -13.20 -19.00 11.15
N THR A 74 -13.12 -20.23 11.65
CA THR A 74 -12.02 -20.68 12.49
C THR A 74 -11.09 -21.59 11.71
N ILE A 75 -9.79 -21.27 11.72
CA ILE A 75 -8.75 -22.10 11.11
C ILE A 75 -7.88 -22.67 12.22
N THR A 76 -7.74 -23.99 12.27
CA THR A 76 -6.82 -24.67 13.19
C THR A 76 -5.41 -24.67 12.62
N VAL A 77 -4.44 -24.28 13.44
CA VAL A 77 -3.01 -24.23 13.10
C VAL A 77 -2.28 -25.23 13.99
N PRO A 78 -1.81 -26.36 13.44
CA PRO A 78 -1.03 -27.34 14.19
C PRO A 78 0.24 -26.71 14.77
N ALA A 79 0.67 -27.12 15.96
CA ALA A 79 1.99 -26.72 16.47
C ALA A 79 3.13 -27.22 15.55
N GLY A 80 4.30 -26.60 15.65
CA GLY A 80 5.49 -26.96 14.87
C GLY A 80 6.31 -25.72 14.51
N ASN A 81 7.52 -25.90 14.00
CA ASN A 81 8.39 -24.77 13.66
C ASN A 81 8.30 -24.46 12.16
N ARG A 82 7.50 -23.46 11.77
CA ARG A 82 7.27 -23.09 10.35
C ARG A 82 6.61 -21.72 10.19
N LYS A 83 6.64 -21.22 8.95
CA LYS A 83 5.86 -20.07 8.49
C LYS A 83 4.77 -20.57 7.55
N ASP A 84 3.52 -20.35 7.91
CA ASP A 84 2.33 -20.71 7.14
C ASP A 84 1.71 -19.46 6.50
N ARG A 85 0.73 -19.64 5.62
CA ARG A 85 -0.13 -18.57 5.09
C ARG A 85 -1.59 -18.95 5.20
N VAL A 86 -2.45 -17.96 5.46
CA VAL A 86 -3.88 -18.10 5.22
C VAL A 86 -4.16 -17.57 3.82
N VAL A 87 -4.65 -18.41 2.92
CA VAL A 87 -4.85 -18.08 1.50
C VAL A 87 -6.30 -18.28 1.09
N ILE A 88 -6.74 -17.50 0.11
CA ILE A 88 -7.95 -17.79 -0.66
C ILE A 88 -7.49 -18.29 -2.03
N LYS A 89 -7.99 -19.45 -2.44
CA LYS A 89 -7.61 -20.13 -3.68
C LYS A 89 -8.78 -20.17 -4.65
N MET A 90 -8.56 -19.71 -5.88
CA MET A 90 -9.43 -20.00 -7.01
C MET A 90 -8.85 -21.16 -7.81
N ASP A 91 -9.68 -22.15 -8.17
CA ASP A 91 -9.33 -23.30 -8.99
C ASP A 91 -10.36 -23.46 -10.12
N LYS A 92 -9.95 -23.18 -11.36
CA LYS A 92 -10.80 -23.26 -12.55
C LYS A 92 -11.19 -24.69 -12.89
N THR A 93 -10.31 -25.66 -12.66
CA THR A 93 -10.58 -27.08 -12.93
C THR A 93 -11.69 -27.58 -12.02
N ARG A 94 -11.70 -27.12 -10.77
CA ARG A 94 -12.75 -27.44 -9.79
C ARG A 94 -13.90 -26.43 -9.77
N ARG A 95 -13.85 -25.39 -10.62
CA ARG A 95 -14.86 -24.34 -10.74
C ARG A 95 -15.25 -23.72 -9.39
N THR A 96 -14.26 -23.54 -8.51
CA THR A 96 -14.49 -23.16 -7.11
C THR A 96 -13.50 -22.08 -6.67
N VAL A 97 -14.02 -21.07 -5.96
CA VAL A 97 -13.19 -20.22 -5.09
C VAL A 97 -13.37 -20.74 -3.67
N TYR A 98 -12.30 -21.31 -3.14
CA TYR A 98 -12.28 -21.90 -1.82
C TYR A 98 -12.44 -20.84 -0.74
N GLU A 99 -12.96 -21.28 0.41
CA GLU A 99 -12.85 -20.51 1.64
C GLU A 99 -11.38 -20.29 2.06
N PRO A 100 -11.09 -19.33 2.95
CA PRO A 100 -9.76 -19.16 3.54
C PRO A 100 -9.20 -20.48 4.10
N GLN A 101 -8.01 -20.88 3.65
CA GLN A 101 -7.35 -22.12 4.03
C GLN A 101 -5.95 -21.87 4.54
N LEU A 102 -5.50 -22.71 5.49
CA LEU A 102 -4.11 -22.72 5.93
C LEU A 102 -3.25 -23.45 4.88
N LYS A 103 -2.31 -22.73 4.29
CA LYS A 103 -1.22 -23.27 3.49
C LYS A 103 0.02 -23.36 4.35
N GLN A 104 0.47 -24.58 4.63
CA GLN A 104 1.64 -24.80 5.46
C GLN A 104 2.95 -24.58 4.70
N GLY A 105 3.95 -24.02 5.35
CA GLY A 105 5.28 -23.80 4.78
C GLY A 105 6.40 -24.50 5.55
N THR A 106 7.59 -23.91 5.49
CA THR A 106 8.80 -24.43 6.13
C THR A 106 9.30 -23.49 7.23
N THR A 107 10.37 -23.87 7.94
CA THR A 107 11.00 -23.05 8.99
C THR A 107 11.53 -21.71 8.47
N SER A 108 12.07 -21.67 7.26
CA SER A 108 12.77 -20.51 6.70
C SER A 108 11.81 -19.50 6.08
N THR A 109 10.85 -19.97 5.29
CA THR A 109 10.08 -19.14 4.35
C THR A 109 8.59 -19.51 4.34
N PRO A 110 7.67 -18.53 4.23
CA PRO A 110 6.27 -18.82 3.98
C PRO A 110 6.11 -19.55 2.63
N PRO A 111 5.06 -20.36 2.45
CA PRO A 111 4.85 -21.07 1.19
C PRO A 111 4.58 -20.07 0.05
N ALA A 112 5.14 -20.34 -1.12
CA ALA A 112 4.88 -19.55 -2.32
C ALA A 112 3.40 -19.64 -2.73
N LEU A 113 2.86 -18.55 -3.27
CA LEU A 113 1.51 -18.54 -3.83
C LEU A 113 1.50 -19.23 -5.18
N GLN A 114 0.53 -20.12 -5.41
CA GLN A 114 0.30 -20.71 -6.72
C GLN A 114 -0.46 -19.70 -7.58
N ARG A 115 0.13 -19.28 -8.69
CA ARG A 115 -0.41 -18.30 -9.61
C ARG A 115 -0.12 -18.72 -11.04
N ASP A 116 -1.00 -19.54 -11.57
CA ASP A 116 -0.95 -20.06 -12.93
C ASP A 116 -2.31 -19.90 -13.62
N ASN A 117 -2.47 -20.52 -14.80
CA ASN A 117 -3.68 -20.37 -15.61
C ASN A 117 -4.93 -21.02 -14.99
N ASN A 118 -4.75 -22.04 -14.15
CA ASN A 118 -5.82 -22.85 -13.58
C ASN A 118 -6.06 -22.49 -12.10
N VAL A 119 -4.99 -22.25 -11.36
CA VAL A 119 -5.04 -21.92 -9.93
C VAL A 119 -4.47 -20.53 -9.70
N TRP A 120 -5.19 -19.74 -8.91
CA TRP A 120 -4.71 -18.44 -8.45
C TRP A 120 -4.98 -18.24 -6.97
N GLU A 121 -3.92 -17.91 -6.22
CA GLU A 121 -3.98 -17.69 -4.79
C GLU A 121 -3.66 -16.23 -4.42
N ILE A 122 -4.38 -15.73 -3.43
CA ILE A 122 -4.08 -14.49 -2.70
C ILE A 122 -3.81 -14.80 -1.24
N SER A 123 -2.88 -14.07 -0.61
CA SER A 123 -2.50 -14.27 0.79
C SER A 123 -3.13 -13.25 1.72
N LEU A 124 -3.90 -13.70 2.71
CA LEU A 124 -4.49 -12.83 3.72
C LEU A 124 -3.50 -12.50 4.83
N ALA A 125 -2.78 -13.50 5.32
CA ALA A 125 -1.82 -13.33 6.41
C ALA A 125 -0.75 -14.41 6.39
N GLN A 126 0.44 -14.04 6.86
CA GLN A 126 1.51 -14.96 7.21
C GLN A 126 1.43 -15.31 8.69
N ILE A 127 1.59 -16.59 9.02
CA ILE A 127 1.49 -17.12 10.38
C ILE A 127 2.83 -17.71 10.76
N THR A 128 3.47 -17.20 11.82
CA THR A 128 4.67 -17.83 12.38
C THR A 128 4.25 -18.78 13.49
N VAL A 129 4.71 -20.03 13.43
CA VAL A 129 4.34 -21.09 14.37
C VAL A 129 5.61 -21.68 14.98
N ASN A 130 5.55 -22.03 16.27
CA ASN A 130 6.57 -22.82 16.96
C ASN A 130 5.95 -24.03 17.68
N ALA A 131 6.75 -24.76 18.47
CA ALA A 131 6.28 -25.92 19.24
C ALA A 131 5.13 -25.60 20.23
N SER A 132 5.00 -24.33 20.65
CA SER A 132 3.93 -23.86 21.54
C SER A 132 2.70 -23.34 20.79
N GLY A 133 2.71 -23.33 19.45
CA GLY A 133 1.61 -22.86 18.60
C GLY A 133 1.92 -21.55 17.87
N ILE A 134 0.89 -20.75 17.61
CA ILE A 134 0.97 -19.50 16.84
C ILE A 134 1.77 -18.45 17.63
N VAL A 135 2.88 -18.00 17.05
CA VAL A 135 3.74 -16.94 17.59
C VAL A 135 3.25 -15.57 17.13
N SER A 136 3.03 -15.40 15.83
CA SER A 136 2.61 -14.13 15.25
C SER A 136 1.72 -14.30 14.03
N VAL A 137 0.89 -13.29 13.77
CA VAL A 137 0.04 -13.15 12.59
C VAL A 137 0.41 -11.83 11.93
N THR A 138 0.97 -11.89 10.73
CA THR A 138 1.37 -10.72 9.95
C THR A 138 0.36 -10.52 8.82
N ASN A 139 -0.28 -9.36 8.80
CA ASN A 139 -1.23 -9.00 7.75
C ASN A 139 -0.51 -8.87 6.40
N GLU A 140 -0.95 -9.61 5.38
CA GLU A 140 -0.42 -9.53 4.01
C GLU A 140 -1.45 -8.90 3.04
N ARG A 141 -2.68 -8.57 3.51
CA ARG A 141 -3.76 -8.02 2.66
C ARG A 141 -3.41 -6.68 2.00
N THR A 142 -2.65 -5.83 2.69
CA THR A 142 -2.26 -4.51 2.19
C THR A 142 -1.19 -4.57 1.09
N ASP A 143 -0.48 -5.70 0.96
CA ASP A 143 0.50 -5.89 -0.10
C ASP A 143 -0.17 -6.31 -1.40
N LYS A 144 -0.13 -5.43 -2.40
CA LYS A 144 -0.72 -5.63 -3.73
C LYS A 144 -0.10 -6.80 -4.50
N ASN A 145 1.13 -7.22 -4.15
CA ASN A 145 1.79 -8.37 -4.75
C ASN A 145 1.33 -9.69 -4.14
N LEU A 146 0.71 -9.68 -2.95
CA LEU A 146 0.26 -10.88 -2.23
C LEU A 146 -1.26 -11.04 -2.24
N CYS A 147 -1.99 -9.96 -1.95
CA CYS A 147 -3.45 -9.92 -1.99
C CYS A 147 -3.95 -8.61 -2.57
N GLY A 148 -3.78 -7.50 -1.84
CA GLY A 148 -4.33 -6.20 -2.21
C GLY A 148 -5.85 -6.10 -2.04
N ALA A 149 -6.35 -4.88 -2.19
CA ALA A 149 -7.77 -4.60 -2.29
C ALA A 149 -8.29 -4.87 -3.71
N ILE A 150 -9.57 -5.20 -3.82
CA ILE A 150 -10.31 -5.11 -5.09
C ILE A 150 -10.21 -3.66 -5.57
N ARG A 151 -9.70 -3.48 -6.78
CA ARG A 151 -9.46 -2.17 -7.37
C ARG A 151 -9.60 -2.24 -8.89
N PRO A 152 -10.01 -1.14 -9.56
CA PRO A 152 -10.07 -1.11 -11.00
C PRO A 152 -8.71 -1.42 -11.64
N LYS A 153 -8.73 -2.18 -12.74
CA LYS A 153 -7.60 -2.34 -13.65
C LYS A 153 -7.49 -1.10 -14.52
N ASN A 154 -6.25 -0.72 -14.79
CA ASN A 154 -5.90 0.35 -15.71
C ASN A 154 -6.59 1.70 -15.40
N LEU A 155 -6.08 2.36 -14.35
CA LEU A 155 -6.41 3.76 -14.04
C LEU A 155 -5.42 4.70 -14.75
N SER A 156 -5.22 4.54 -16.06
CA SER A 156 -4.21 5.28 -16.84
C SER A 156 -4.31 6.79 -16.64
N GLU A 157 -5.51 7.34 -16.79
CA GLU A 157 -5.77 8.78 -16.70
C GLU A 157 -5.49 9.32 -15.29
N PHE A 158 -5.83 8.55 -14.26
CA PHE A 158 -5.51 8.90 -12.88
C PHE A 158 -4.00 8.78 -12.59
N ASN A 159 -3.34 7.75 -13.13
CA ASN A 159 -1.91 7.57 -12.99
C ASN A 159 -1.14 8.70 -13.68
N ASP A 160 -1.54 9.08 -14.89
CA ASP A 160 -0.96 10.19 -15.65
C ASP A 160 -1.14 11.51 -14.89
N TRP A 161 -2.33 11.74 -14.34
CA TRP A 161 -2.59 12.90 -13.49
C TRP A 161 -1.71 12.92 -12.23
N MET A 162 -1.59 11.78 -11.53
CA MET A 162 -0.73 11.67 -10.34
C MET A 162 0.74 11.85 -10.68
N GLU A 163 1.19 11.38 -11.84
CA GLU A 163 2.57 11.59 -12.30
C GLU A 163 2.83 13.07 -12.63
N GLY A 164 1.86 13.74 -13.25
CA GLY A 164 1.89 15.20 -13.45
C GLY A 164 2.00 15.96 -12.12
N LEU A 165 1.24 15.58 -11.10
CA LEU A 165 1.35 16.17 -9.76
C LEU A 165 2.72 15.97 -9.13
N LYS A 166 3.32 14.77 -9.25
CA LYS A 166 4.69 14.52 -8.76
C LYS A 166 5.71 15.39 -9.48
N GLN A 167 5.59 15.56 -10.80
CA GLN A 167 6.49 16.40 -11.58
C GLN A 167 6.39 17.88 -11.18
N LEU A 168 5.17 18.38 -10.93
CA LEU A 168 4.96 19.72 -10.39
C LEU A 168 5.60 19.87 -9.01
N ALA A 169 5.38 18.91 -8.11
CA ALA A 169 6.00 18.92 -6.77
C ALA A 169 7.53 18.92 -6.85
N ASN A 170 8.12 18.08 -7.71
CA ASN A 170 9.58 18.04 -7.91
C ASN A 170 10.11 19.35 -8.49
N THR A 171 9.42 19.95 -9.45
CA THR A 171 9.78 21.26 -10.01
C THR A 171 9.78 22.35 -8.94
N LEU A 172 8.74 22.38 -8.09
CA LEU A 172 8.64 23.33 -6.99
C LEU A 172 9.76 23.14 -5.95
N LEU A 173 10.04 21.89 -5.57
CA LEU A 173 11.11 21.57 -4.62
C LEU A 173 12.49 21.97 -5.18
N ASN A 174 12.74 21.71 -6.47
CA ASN A 174 13.97 22.12 -7.14
C ASN A 174 14.10 23.64 -7.21
N ASP A 175 13.03 24.38 -7.53
CA ASP A 175 13.06 25.85 -7.55
C ASP A 175 13.38 26.42 -6.17
N ILE A 176 12.76 25.88 -5.12
CA ILE A 176 13.07 26.26 -3.73
C ILE A 176 14.54 26.00 -3.41
N GLN A 177 15.06 24.83 -3.78
CA GLN A 177 16.45 24.46 -3.55
C GLN A 177 17.41 25.43 -4.26
N VAL A 178 17.20 25.69 -5.55
CA VAL A 178 18.03 26.61 -6.35
C VAL A 178 18.01 28.03 -5.78
N ARG A 179 16.83 28.52 -5.38
CA ARG A 179 16.71 29.86 -4.78
C ARG A 179 17.43 29.94 -3.43
N PHE A 180 17.32 28.89 -2.62
CA PHE A 180 18.04 28.81 -1.35
C PHE A 180 19.55 28.78 -1.58
N ASP A 181 20.03 27.94 -2.50
CA ASP A 181 21.46 27.81 -2.80
C ASP A 181 22.03 29.13 -3.34
N THR A 182 21.32 29.79 -4.27
CA THR A 182 21.71 31.10 -4.80
C THR A 182 21.81 32.16 -3.70
N TRP A 183 20.82 32.20 -2.80
CA TRP A 183 20.85 33.11 -1.65
C TRP A 183 22.00 32.76 -0.70
N PHE A 184 22.19 31.48 -0.41
CA PHE A 184 23.18 31.00 0.55
C PHE A 184 24.61 31.27 0.04
N GLU A 185 24.91 30.93 -1.21
CA GLU A 185 26.19 31.25 -1.85
C GLU A 185 26.43 32.77 -1.90
N GLY A 186 25.39 33.57 -2.17
CA GLY A 186 25.50 35.03 -2.14
C GLY A 186 25.70 35.62 -0.73
N ALA A 187 25.24 34.91 0.31
CA ALA A 187 25.42 35.26 1.71
C ALA A 187 26.75 34.73 2.28
N GLN A 188 27.31 33.66 1.71
CA GLN A 188 28.60 33.10 2.12
C GLN A 188 29.71 34.14 1.89
N GLY A 189 30.45 34.46 2.96
CA GLY A 189 31.50 35.48 2.95
C GLY A 189 30.99 36.93 3.07
N ARG A 190 29.66 37.15 3.07
CA ARG A 190 29.03 38.41 3.45
C ARG A 190 28.36 38.24 4.80
N THR A 191 29.14 38.29 5.88
CA THR A 191 28.53 38.57 7.20
C THR A 191 27.83 39.92 7.08
N PRO A 192 26.53 40.06 7.43
CA PRO A 192 25.96 41.37 7.65
C PRO A 192 26.91 42.11 8.59
N ARG A 193 27.60 43.15 8.11
CA ARG A 193 28.46 43.92 8.99
C ARG A 193 27.55 44.75 9.87
N GLU A 194 27.74 44.61 11.17
CA GLU A 194 27.09 45.49 12.13
C GLU A 194 27.59 46.91 11.86
N ILE A 195 26.65 47.84 11.63
CA ILE A 195 26.95 49.27 11.48
C ILE A 195 26.34 49.97 12.68
N PHE A 196 27.20 50.51 13.54
CA PHE A 196 26.80 51.32 14.68
C PHE A 196 26.87 52.79 14.29
N VAL A 197 25.78 53.53 14.52
CA VAL A 197 25.72 54.98 14.28
C VAL A 197 25.31 55.63 15.60
N GLN A 198 26.28 56.15 16.34
CA GLN A 198 26.09 56.68 17.70
C GLN A 198 27.14 57.73 18.06
N ASP A 199 26.99 58.37 19.22
CA ASP A 199 27.88 59.43 19.73
C ASP A 199 29.35 59.01 19.72
N ALA A 200 30.24 59.90 19.27
CA ALA A 200 31.68 59.65 19.15
C ALA A 200 32.39 59.24 20.45
N ASN A 201 31.81 59.55 21.61
CA ASN A 201 32.38 59.25 22.92
C ASN A 201 31.82 57.96 23.54
N THR A 202 30.90 57.28 22.87
CA THR A 202 30.29 56.04 23.35
C THR A 202 30.62 54.93 22.39
N GLU A 203 31.59 54.08 22.73
CA GLU A 203 31.95 52.92 21.92
C GLU A 203 30.79 51.88 21.91
N PRO A 204 30.51 51.22 20.78
CA PRO A 204 29.54 50.12 20.73
C PRO A 204 29.88 49.01 21.71
N GLU A 205 28.88 48.46 22.42
CA GLU A 205 29.10 47.34 23.34
C GLU A 205 29.17 46.01 22.57
N ASN A 206 30.27 45.26 22.75
CA ASN A 206 30.54 43.94 22.16
C ASN A 206 30.41 43.85 20.62
N PRO A 207 31.06 44.74 19.84
CA PRO A 207 30.98 44.66 18.39
C PRO A 207 31.63 43.37 17.89
N SER A 208 31.00 42.71 16.92
CA SER A 208 31.64 41.62 16.20
C SER A 208 32.91 42.10 15.48
N GLU A 209 33.93 41.24 15.37
CA GLU A 209 35.20 41.58 14.72
C GLU A 209 34.95 42.00 13.26
N GLY A 210 35.32 43.25 12.92
CA GLY A 210 35.07 43.84 11.61
C GLY A 210 33.76 44.65 11.49
N ALA A 211 33.05 44.92 12.58
CA ALA A 211 31.97 45.91 12.61
C ALA A 211 32.45 47.33 12.21
N LEU A 212 31.54 48.16 11.71
CA LEU A 212 31.80 49.55 11.36
C LEU A 212 31.12 50.48 12.37
N TRP A 213 31.87 51.44 12.90
CA TRP A 213 31.34 52.49 13.76
C TRP A 213 31.44 53.84 13.05
N ILE A 214 30.27 54.47 12.85
CA ILE A 214 30.15 55.85 12.38
C ILE A 214 29.85 56.71 13.61
N ALA A 215 30.89 57.36 14.10
CA ALA A 215 30.81 58.32 15.19
C ALA A 215 30.08 59.60 14.72
N LEU A 216 28.96 59.92 15.37
CA LEU A 216 28.30 61.21 15.21
C LEU A 216 28.94 62.18 16.20
N ASN A 217 29.59 63.21 15.69
CA ASN A 217 30.01 64.33 16.53
C ASN A 217 28.76 65.15 16.87
N PRO A 218 28.52 65.48 18.15
CA PRO A 218 27.57 66.53 18.47
C PRO A 218 28.10 67.84 17.89
N ASP A 219 27.27 68.53 17.09
CA ASP A 219 27.54 69.89 16.61
C ASP A 219 27.78 70.87 17.78
#